data_AF-A0A455U1Z7-F1
#
_entry.id   AF-A0A455U1Z7-F1
#
_cell.length_a   1.000
_cell.length_b   1.000
_cell.length_c   1.000
_cell.angle_alpha   90.00
_cell.angle_beta   90.00
_cell.angle_gamma   90.00
#
_symmetry.space_group_name_H-M   'P 1'
#
loop_
_entity.id
_entity.type
_entity.pdbx_description
1 polymer ?
#
loop_
_entity_poly.entity_id
_entity_poly.type
_entity_poly.pdbx_seq_one_letter_code
_entity_poly.pdbx_strand_id
1 'polypeptide(L)'
;MFKVIILAMVLLGSVAELSVVWDFADLAMGLMATTNLFSILFMAPIAVAVLKDYERQRRAGIEEPLFDPAILKRPELVDADVWPVKRQKKGRG
;
A
#
# COMPACT_ATOMS: atom_id res chain seq x y z
N MET A 1 -0.99 -21.22 -23.42
CA MET A 1 -1.57 -21.70 -22.15
C MET A 1 -2.57 -20.69 -21.54
N PHE A 2 -2.17 -19.46 -21.20
CA PHE A 2 -3.06 -18.44 -20.62
C PHE A 2 -4.34 -18.16 -21.45
N LYS A 3 -4.21 -18.00 -22.77
CA LYS A 3 -5.35 -17.79 -23.67
C LYS A 3 -6.37 -18.94 -23.65
N VAL A 4 -5.91 -20.18 -23.45
CA VAL A 4 -6.78 -21.37 -23.39
C VAL A 4 -7.58 -21.38 -22.09
N ILE A 5 -6.97 -20.97 -20.98
CA ILE A 5 -7.64 -20.84 -19.67
C ILE A 5 -8.72 -19.75 -19.74
N ILE A 6 -8.42 -18.60 -20.36
CA ILE A 6 -9.41 -17.54 -20.57
C ILE A 6 -10.58 -18.04 -21.41
N LEU A 7 -10.31 -18.71 -22.55
CA LEU A 7 -11.37 -19.23 -23.41
C LEU A 7 -12.24 -20.27 -22.68
N ALA A 8 -11.65 -21.14 -21.87
CA ALA A 8 -12.38 -22.08 -21.04
C ALA A 8 -13.25 -21.37 -19.99
N MET A 9 -12.72 -20.34 -19.31
CA MET A 9 -13.47 -19.54 -18.33
C MET A 9 -14.64 -18.79 -18.99
N VAL A 10 -14.45 -18.26 -20.21
CA VAL A 10 -15.51 -17.59 -20.97
C VAL A 10 -16.61 -18.58 -21.38
N LEU A 11 -16.24 -19.77 -21.85
CA LEU A 11 -17.21 -20.82 -22.18
C LEU A 11 -17.99 -21.27 -20.95
N LEU A 12 -17.31 -21.50 -19.82
CA LEU A 12 -17.95 -21.84 -18.55
C LEU A 12 -18.87 -20.72 -18.06
N GLY A 13 -18.45 -19.46 -18.13
CA GLY A 13 -19.26 -18.31 -17.77
C GLY A 13 -20.47 -18.10 -18.70
N SER A 14 -20.36 -18.50 -19.98
CA SER A 14 -21.45 -18.39 -20.95
C SER A 14 -22.56 -19.43 -20.73
N VAL A 15 -22.27 -20.55 -20.07
CA VAL A 15 -23.25 -21.61 -19.77
C VAL A 15 -23.71 -21.62 -18.32
N ALA A 16 -22.98 -20.94 -17.43
CA ALA A 16 -23.35 -20.79 -16.03
C ALA A 16 -24.56 -19.87 -15.85
N GLU A 17 -25.33 -20.11 -14.79
CA GLU A 17 -26.41 -19.20 -14.42
C GLU A 17 -25.86 -17.86 -13.93
N LEU A 18 -26.60 -16.79 -14.22
CA LEU A 18 -26.22 -15.43 -13.85
C LEU A 18 -26.00 -15.30 -12.33
N SER A 19 -26.84 -15.94 -11.51
CA SER A 19 -26.73 -16.01 -10.05
C SER A 19 -25.37 -16.57 -9.60
N VAL A 20 -24.96 -17.71 -10.15
CA VAL A 20 -23.68 -18.36 -9.82
C VAL A 20 -22.48 -17.47 -10.16
N VAL A 21 -22.54 -16.75 -11.28
CA VAL A 21 -21.47 -15.83 -11.69
C VAL A 21 -21.37 -14.65 -10.71
N TRP A 22 -22.50 -14.07 -10.31
CA TRP A 22 -22.53 -12.98 -9.33
C TRP A 22 -22.06 -13.44 -7.95
N ASP A 23 -22.51 -14.59 -7.46
CA ASP A 23 -22.09 -15.13 -6.17
C ASP A 23 -20.57 -15.36 -6.13
N PHE A 24 -19.99 -15.87 -7.22
CA PHE A 24 -18.55 -16.03 -7.34
C PHE A 24 -17.80 -14.69 -7.43
N ALA A 25 -18.36 -13.72 -8.16
CA ALA A 25 -17.79 -12.37 -8.25
C ALA A 25 -17.79 -11.66 -6.89
N ASP A 26 -18.88 -11.76 -6.14
CA ASP A 26 -19.01 -11.18 -4.81
C ASP A 26 -18.06 -11.83 -3.81
N LEU A 27 -17.88 -13.16 -3.88
CA LEU A 27 -16.87 -13.87 -3.10
C LEU A 27 -15.46 -13.39 -3.44
N ALA A 28 -15.11 -13.31 -4.72
CA ALA A 28 -13.81 -12.84 -5.17
C ALA A 28 -13.55 -11.38 -4.75
N MET A 29 -14.56 -10.52 -4.85
CA MET A 29 -14.51 -9.13 -4.40
C MET A 29 -14.29 -9.06 -2.88
N GLY A 30 -15.00 -9.89 -2.11
CA GLY A 30 -14.82 -10.00 -0.67
C GLY A 30 -13.41 -10.45 -0.28
N LEU A 31 -12.85 -11.45 -0.96
CA LEU A 31 -11.48 -11.93 -0.73
C LEU A 31 -10.43 -10.87 -1.05
N MET A 32 -10.61 -10.14 -2.15
CA MET A 32 -9.72 -9.04 -2.54
C MET A 32 -9.77 -7.90 -1.52
N ALA A 33 -10.98 -7.46 -1.15
CA ALA A 33 -11.19 -6.37 -0.21
C ALA A 33 -10.64 -6.72 1.18
N THR A 34 -10.92 -7.93 1.68
CA THR A 34 -10.43 -8.38 2.99
C THR A 34 -8.90 -8.45 3.02
N THR A 35 -8.26 -9.03 2.00
CA THR A 35 -6.79 -9.11 1.92
C THR A 35 -6.14 -7.71 1.98
N ASN A 36 -6.67 -6.76 1.20
CA ASN A 36 -6.18 -5.40 1.23
C ASN A 36 -6.46 -4.70 2.57
N LEU A 37 -7.64 -4.90 3.15
CA LEU A 37 -8.01 -4.34 4.45
C LEU A 37 -7.06 -4.83 5.55
N PHE A 38 -6.75 -6.13 5.62
CA PHE A 38 -5.76 -6.67 6.55
C PHE A 38 -4.40 -6.00 6.36
N SER A 39 -3.96 -5.84 5.10
CA SER A 39 -2.69 -5.18 4.78
C SER A 39 -2.65 -3.74 5.32
N ILE A 40 -3.72 -2.97 5.11
CA ILE A 40 -3.83 -1.59 5.62
C ILE A 40 -3.84 -1.58 7.15
N LEU A 41 -4.57 -2.48 7.80
CA LEU A 41 -4.63 -2.56 9.27
C LEU A 41 -3.27 -2.84 9.89
N PHE A 42 -2.49 -3.76 9.32
CA PHE A 42 -1.14 -4.04 9.78
C PHE A 42 -0.17 -2.89 9.51
N MET A 43 -0.35 -2.16 8.40
CA MET A 43 0.52 -1.03 8.03
C MET A 43 0.12 0.30 8.67
N ALA A 44 -1.11 0.43 9.19
CA ALA A 44 -1.66 1.63 9.80
C ALA A 44 -0.74 2.32 10.83
N PRO A 45 -0.10 1.62 11.80
CA PRO A 45 0.78 2.31 12.75
C PRO A 45 2.00 2.96 12.09
N ILE A 46 2.55 2.35 11.02
CA ILE A 46 3.66 2.91 10.25
C ILE A 46 3.17 4.11 9.45
N ALA A 47 2.06 3.97 8.72
CA ALA A 47 1.48 5.04 7.92
C ALA A 47 1.14 6.28 8.76
N VAL A 48 0.56 6.08 9.95
CA VAL A 48 0.22 7.17 10.87
C VAL A 48 1.47 7.85 11.44
N ALA A 49 2.53 7.10 11.74
CA ALA A 49 3.80 7.67 12.21
C ALA A 49 4.43 8.58 11.15
N VAL A 50 4.48 8.11 9.90
CA VAL A 50 5.00 8.87 8.75
C VAL A 50 4.15 10.10 8.48
N LEU A 51 2.81 9.96 8.50
CA LEU A 51 1.91 11.08 8.26
C LEU A 51 2.05 12.18 9.32
N LYS A 52 2.12 11.81 10.60
CA LYS A 52 2.31 12.78 11.70
C LYS A 52 3.62 13.53 11.55
N ASP A 53 4.67 12.85 11.12
CA ASP A 53 5.97 13.45 10.89
C ASP A 53 5.94 14.45 9.73
N TYR A 54 5.36 14.04 8.61
CA TYR A 54 5.14 14.89 7.45
C TYR A 54 4.33 16.15 7.80
N GLU A 55 3.22 15.99 8.52
CA GLU A 55 2.41 17.13 8.98
C GLU A 55 3.19 18.07 9.90
N ARG A 56 4.01 17.52 10.81
CA ARG A 56 4.86 18.32 11.69
C ARG A 56 5.87 19.15 10.89
N GLN A 57 6.53 18.55 9.90
CA GLN A 57 7.48 19.25 9.03
C GLN A 57 6.80 20.35 8.22
N ARG A 58 5.63 20.08 7.62
CA ARG A 58 4.85 21.09 6.90
C ARG A 58 4.41 22.25 7.78
N ARG A 59 3.94 21.97 9.00
CA ARG A 59 3.55 23.01 9.98
C ARG A 59 4.73 23.85 10.44
N ALA A 60 5.95 23.29 10.42
CA ALA A 60 7.19 24.01 10.72
C ALA A 60 7.70 24.89 9.55
N GLY A 61 6.96 24.97 8.44
CA GLY A 61 7.34 25.77 7.27
C GLY A 61 8.41 25.12 6.39
N ILE A 62 8.65 23.81 6.55
CA ILE A 62 9.55 23.07 5.64
C ILE A 62 8.80 22.85 4.33
N GLU A 63 9.26 23.49 3.26
CA GLU A 63 8.67 23.38 1.91
C GLU A 63 8.77 21.94 1.37
N GLU A 64 9.90 21.26 1.64
CA GLU A 64 10.16 19.88 1.23
C GLU A 64 10.37 18.98 2.46
N PRO A 65 9.30 18.35 3.00
CA PRO A 65 9.43 17.38 4.09
C PRO A 65 10.29 16.18 3.69
N LEU A 66 11.24 15.82 4.55
CA LEU A 66 12.15 14.69 4.33
C LEU A 66 11.80 13.56 5.29
N PHE A 67 11.54 12.37 4.75
CA PHE A 67 11.34 11.18 5.57
C PHE A 67 12.67 10.73 6.19
N ASP A 68 12.68 10.58 7.52
CA ASP A 68 13.77 10.00 8.31
C ASP A 68 13.28 8.66 8.90
N PRO A 69 13.89 7.51 8.54
CA PRO A 69 13.49 6.20 9.08
C PRO A 69 13.49 6.11 10.60
N ALA A 70 14.26 6.96 11.31
CA ALA A 70 14.33 6.99 12.77
C ALA A 70 12.98 7.27 13.47
N ILE A 71 11.98 7.78 12.75
CA ILE A 71 10.63 7.99 13.29
C ILE A 71 9.83 6.69 13.47
N LEU A 72 10.26 5.61 12.82
CA LEU A 72 9.61 4.31 12.89
C LEU A 72 10.06 3.54 14.13
N LYS A 73 9.20 2.63 14.62
CA LYS A 73 9.55 1.75 15.75
C LYS A 73 10.67 0.74 15.42
N ARG A 74 10.81 0.41 14.14
CA ARG A 74 11.79 -0.55 13.59
C ARG A 74 12.44 0.06 12.35
N PRO A 75 13.34 1.04 12.50
CA PRO A 75 14.01 1.70 11.38
C PRO A 75 14.84 0.72 10.53
N GLU A 76 15.30 -0.39 11.10
CA GLU A 76 16.08 -1.44 10.43
C GLU A 76 15.33 -2.17 9.31
N LEU A 77 14.01 -2.03 9.24
CA LEU A 77 13.20 -2.60 8.15
C LEU A 77 13.19 -1.73 6.88
N VAL A 78 13.76 -0.52 6.93
CA VAL A 78 13.92 0.34 5.77
C VAL A 78 15.32 0.14 5.21
N ASP A 79 15.41 -0.43 4.01
CA ASP A 79 16.68 -0.56 3.31
C ASP A 79 17.31 0.81 3.07
N ALA A 80 18.57 0.95 3.49
CA ALA A 80 19.32 2.21 3.41
C ALA A 80 19.47 2.70 1.95
N ASP A 81 19.45 1.78 1.00
CA ASP A 81 19.58 2.05 -0.43
C ASP A 81 18.30 2.64 -1.04
N VAL A 82 17.14 2.37 -0.43
CA VAL A 82 15.83 2.80 -0.92
C VAL A 82 15.55 4.25 -0.54
N TRP A 83 16.03 4.69 0.62
CA TRP A 83 15.81 6.06 1.10
C TRP A 83 17.06 6.67 1.76
N PRO A 84 18.02 7.19 0.97
CA PRO A 84 19.24 7.77 1.51
C PRO A 84 18.92 9.05 2.30
N VAL A 85 19.26 9.08 3.58
CA VAL A 85 19.01 10.21 4.49
C VAL A 85 19.85 11.42 4.04
N LYS A 86 19.24 12.35 3.30
CA LYS A 86 19.86 13.64 2.97
C LYS A 86 19.74 14.58 4.18
N ARG A 87 20.78 14.64 5.02
CA ARG A 87 20.88 15.70 6.05
C ARG A 87 20.99 17.06 5.36
N GLN A 88 19.94 17.87 5.42
CA GLN A 88 20.02 19.27 5.03
C GLN A 88 20.99 19.97 5.99
N LYS A 89 22.12 20.47 5.47
CA LYS A 89 23.07 21.28 6.24
C LYS A 89 22.34 22.55 6.65
N LYS A 90 21.96 22.63 7.94
CA LYS A 90 21.52 23.86 8.60
C LYS A 90 22.56 24.94 8.30
N GLY A 91 22.14 26.00 7.61
CA GLY A 91 22.99 27.13 7.22
C GLY A 91 23.84 27.59 8.40
N ARG A 92 25.15 27.57 8.19
CA ARG A 92 26.16 28.08 9.11
C ARG A 92 26.40 29.54 8.73
N GLY A 93 26.25 30.43 9.72
CA GLY A 93 26.90 31.74 9.76
C GLY A 93 26.21 32.84 8.99
#